data_AF-A0A6P0TB44-F1
#
_entry.id   AF-A0A6P0TB44-F1
#
_cell.length_a   1.000
_cell.length_b   1.000
_cell.length_c   1.000
_cell.angle_alpha   90.00
_cell.angle_beta   90.00
_cell.angle_gamma   90.00
#
_symmetry.space_group_name_H-M   'P 1'
#
loop_
_entity.id
_entity.type
_entity.pdbx_description
1 polymer ?
#
loop_
_entity_poly.entity_id
_entity_poly.type
_entity_poly.pdbx_seq_one_letter_code
_entity_poly.pdbx_strand_id
1 'polypeptide(L)'
;AYTSQNCSECGEIVKKSLSTRTHVCECGCELDRDHNAAINILKRALGTVGHTGTWIHYPNASGESTSTLSGSGLIEQVGSLNEESPRL
;
A
#
# COMPACT_ATOMS: atom_id res chain seq x y z
N ALA A 1 -7.23 -4.17 -11.10
CA ALA A 1 -7.92 -4.25 -9.79
C ALA A 1 -9.36 -3.76 -9.94
N TYR A 2 -10.35 -4.50 -9.42
CA TYR A 2 -11.79 -4.12 -9.45
C TYR A 2 -12.15 -3.15 -8.32
N THR A 3 -11.52 -1.97 -8.29
CA THR A 3 -11.72 -0.96 -7.22
C THR A 3 -13.14 -0.40 -7.16
N SER A 4 -13.91 -0.49 -8.25
CA SER A 4 -15.31 -0.09 -8.34
C SER A 4 -16.29 -1.07 -7.69
N GLN A 5 -15.87 -2.32 -7.46
CA GLN A 5 -16.72 -3.34 -6.84
C GLN A 5 -16.61 -3.34 -5.32
N ASN A 6 -15.41 -3.09 -4.80
CA ASN A 6 -15.16 -3.05 -3.36
C ASN A 6 -15.87 -1.83 -2.75
N CYS A 7 -16.62 -2.02 -1.68
CA CYS A 7 -17.24 -0.93 -0.94
C CYS A 7 -16.17 -0.17 -0.17
N SER A 8 -16.08 1.14 -0.42
CA SER A 8 -15.12 1.98 0.29
C SER A 8 -15.39 2.07 1.80
N GLU A 9 -16.61 1.80 2.28
CA GLU A 9 -16.93 1.84 3.71
C GLU A 9 -16.58 0.53 4.42
N CYS A 10 -17.14 -0.60 3.97
CA CYS A 10 -17.03 -1.88 4.67
C CYS A 10 -16.05 -2.88 4.04
N GLY A 11 -15.55 -2.63 2.83
CA GLY A 11 -14.63 -3.53 2.13
C GLY A 11 -15.29 -4.65 1.32
N GLU A 12 -16.61 -4.83 1.44
CA GLU A 12 -17.35 -5.93 0.78
C GLU A 12 -17.35 -5.79 -0.75
N ILE A 13 -17.38 -6.91 -1.47
CA ILE A 13 -17.36 -6.91 -2.93
C ILE A 13 -18.81 -6.91 -3.46
N VAL A 14 -19.26 -5.75 -3.91
CA VAL A 14 -20.56 -5.60 -4.57
C VAL A 14 -20.38 -5.82 -6.07
N LYS A 15 -20.72 -7.03 -6.55
CA LYS A 15 -20.70 -7.40 -7.97
C LYS A 15 -21.75 -6.60 -8.75
N LYS A 16 -21.30 -5.94 -9.82
CA LYS A 16 -22.15 -5.13 -10.73
C LYS A 16 -21.49 -4.97 -12.09
N SER A 17 -22.30 -4.70 -13.11
CA SER A 17 -21.81 -4.40 -14.46
C SER A 17 -21.26 -2.98 -14.55
N LEU A 18 -20.52 -2.69 -15.63
CA LEU A 18 -20.04 -1.34 -15.93
C LEU A 18 -21.16 -0.34 -16.28
N SER A 19 -22.37 -0.83 -16.58
CA SER A 19 -23.54 0.01 -16.82
C SER A 19 -24.15 0.56 -15.52
N THR A 20 -23.94 -0.10 -14.38
CA THR A 20 -24.43 0.38 -13.09
C THR A 20 -23.53 1.51 -12.59
N ARG A 21 -24.07 2.74 -12.59
CA ARG A 21 -23.36 3.95 -12.15
C ARG A 21 -23.41 4.18 -10.65
N THR A 22 -24.46 3.72 -9.97
CA THR A 22 -24.58 3.86 -8.50
C THR A 22 -24.00 2.64 -7.79
N HIS A 23 -23.11 2.88 -6.82
CA HIS A 23 -22.67 1.89 -5.84
C HIS A 23 -23.67 1.90 -4.68
N VAL A 24 -24.38 0.79 -4.48
CA VAL A 24 -25.23 0.54 -3.31
C VAL A 24 -24.67 -0.68 -2.60
N CYS A 25 -24.36 -0.55 -1.31
CA CYS A 25 -23.86 -1.63 -0.47
C CYS A 25 -24.82 -1.89 0.70
N GLU A 26 -24.86 -3.14 1.16
CA GLU A 26 -25.67 -3.57 2.31
C GLU A 26 -25.26 -2.88 3.62
N CYS A 27 -24.04 -2.34 3.70
CA CYS A 27 -23.61 -1.53 4.84
C CYS A 27 -24.26 -0.13 4.89
N GLY A 28 -25.08 0.24 3.89
CA GLY A 28 -25.74 1.54 3.78
C GLY A 28 -24.97 2.57 2.95
N CYS A 29 -23.87 2.19 2.32
CA CYS A 29 -23.08 3.06 1.46
C CYS A 29 -23.74 3.21 0.08
N GLU A 30 -24.21 4.43 -0.24
CA GLU A 30 -24.81 4.79 -1.53
C GLU A 30 -24.11 6.01 -2.14
N LEU A 31 -23.38 5.82 -3.25
CA LEU A 31 -22.69 6.89 -3.97
C LEU A 31 -22.41 6.50 -5.43
N ASP A 32 -21.87 7.42 -6.22
CA ASP A 32 -21.39 7.10 -7.56
C ASP A 32 -20.24 6.08 -7.54
N ARG A 33 -20.26 5.15 -8.49
CA ARG A 33 -19.29 4.06 -8.63
C ARG A 33 -17.86 4.57 -8.82
N ASP A 34 -17.68 5.63 -9.61
CA ASP A 34 -16.37 6.18 -9.92
C ASP A 34 -15.83 6.95 -8.69
N HIS A 35 -16.71 7.61 -7.93
CA HIS A 35 -16.35 8.20 -6.64
C HIS A 35 -15.94 7.14 -5.60
N ASN A 36 -16.69 6.02 -5.48
CA ASN A 36 -16.31 4.89 -4.63
C ASN A 36 -14.95 4.29 -5.03
N ALA A 37 -14.71 4.16 -6.35
CA ALA A 37 -13.44 3.67 -6.86
C ALA A 37 -12.27 4.62 -6.50
N ALA A 38 -12.49 5.94 -6.59
CA ALA A 38 -11.49 6.94 -6.22
C ALA A 38 -11.12 6.86 -4.73
N ILE A 39 -12.10 6.71 -3.83
CA ILE A 39 -11.85 6.52 -2.40
C ILE A 39 -11.00 5.26 -2.16
N ASN A 40 -11.33 4.15 -2.82
CA ASN A 40 -10.55 2.93 -2.70
C ASN A 40 -9.11 3.07 -3.19
N ILE A 41 -8.90 3.83 -4.28
CA ILE A 41 -7.55 4.13 -4.78
C ILE A 41 -6.80 5.00 -3.76
N LEU A 42 -7.43 6.04 -3.22
CA LEU A 42 -6.85 6.89 -2.18
C LEU A 42 -6.44 6.08 -0.94
N LYS A 43 -7.33 5.23 -0.42
CA LYS A 43 -7.04 4.36 0.74
C LYS A 43 -5.84 3.45 0.49
N ARG A 44 -5.74 2.87 -0.71
CA ARG A 44 -4.59 2.05 -1.12
C ARG A 44 -3.31 2.87 -1.22
N ALA A 45 -3.38 4.05 -1.84
CA ALA A 45 -2.24 4.95 -1.99
C ALA A 45 -1.67 5.38 -0.63
N LEU A 46 -2.56 5.73 0.31
CA LEU A 46 -2.19 6.08 1.68
C LEU A 46 -1.56 4.88 2.43
N GLY A 47 -2.07 3.66 2.23
CA GLY A 47 -1.47 2.44 2.79
C GLY A 47 -0.10 2.08 2.20
N THR A 48 0.19 2.53 0.98
CA THR A 48 1.49 2.31 0.31
C THR A 48 2.52 3.41 0.55
N VAL A 49 2.20 4.48 1.28
CA VAL A 49 3.21 5.48 1.65
C VAL A 49 4.10 4.92 2.76
N GLY A 50 4.99 4.01 2.40
CA GLY A 50 6.19 3.76 3.18
C GLY A 50 6.95 5.07 3.26
N HIS A 51 7.07 5.63 4.47
CA HIS A 51 7.94 6.77 4.80
C HIS A 51 7.42 8.21 4.56
N THR A 52 6.16 8.53 4.85
CA THR A 52 5.77 9.97 4.98
C THR A 52 6.40 10.68 6.21
N GLY A 53 7.22 9.97 7.00
CA GLY A 53 7.91 10.52 8.18
C GLY A 53 9.39 10.89 7.99
N THR A 54 10.02 10.62 6.84
CA THR A 54 11.47 10.85 6.69
C THR A 54 11.84 12.22 6.11
N TRP A 55 10.98 13.22 6.26
CA TRP A 55 11.25 14.61 5.80
C TRP A 55 11.58 15.58 6.94
N ILE A 56 12.24 15.12 8.02
CA ILE A 56 12.74 16.06 9.05
C ILE A 56 14.24 15.97 9.36
N HIS A 57 15.08 15.05 8.85
CA HIS A 57 16.48 15.11 9.34
C HIS A 57 17.72 14.69 8.54
N TYR A 58 17.73 14.09 7.34
CA TYR A 58 19.06 13.73 6.76
C TYR A 58 19.14 13.87 5.22
N PRO A 59 19.97 14.80 4.69
CA PRO A 59 20.02 15.14 3.26
C PRO A 59 20.76 14.13 2.36
N ASN A 60 21.11 12.93 2.84
CA ASN A 60 22.13 12.09 2.19
C ASN A 60 21.75 10.60 2.06
N ALA A 61 20.48 10.22 2.20
CA ALA A 61 20.09 8.81 2.29
C ALA A 61 20.25 8.08 0.93
N SER A 62 21.41 7.47 0.70
CA SER A 62 21.57 6.35 -0.23
C SER A 62 21.31 5.04 0.54
N GLY A 63 20.44 4.20 -0.02
CA GLY A 63 19.60 3.28 0.74
C GLY A 63 20.24 1.97 1.23
N GLU A 64 19.47 1.26 2.07
CA GLU A 64 19.26 -0.19 2.03
C GLU A 64 18.11 -0.53 3.00
N SER A 65 17.09 -1.27 2.53
CA SER A 65 15.91 -1.61 3.34
C SER A 65 16.19 -2.85 4.19
N THR A 66 16.37 -2.68 5.50
CA THR A 66 16.35 -3.80 6.46
C THR A 66 15.17 -3.65 7.41
N SER A 67 14.25 -4.62 7.35
CA SER A 67 13.11 -4.72 8.26
C SER A 67 13.55 -5.32 9.59
N THR A 68 13.51 -4.53 10.66
CA THR A 68 13.76 -5.02 12.02
C THR A 68 12.44 -5.52 12.63
N LEU A 69 12.30 -6.83 12.84
CA LEU A 69 11.24 -7.38 13.69
C LEU A 69 11.69 -7.25 15.16
N SER A 70 10.97 -6.44 15.94
CA SER A 70 11.29 -6.21 17.35
C SER A 70 10.86 -7.40 18.22
N GLY A 71 11.84 -8.22 18.62
CA GLY A 71 11.70 -9.28 19.62
C GLY A 71 13.06 -9.59 20.25
N SER A 72 13.15 -9.44 21.57
CA SER A 72 14.35 -9.47 22.40
C SER A 72 15.18 -10.77 22.34
N GLY A 73 16.45 -10.67 21.93
CA GLY A 73 17.49 -11.65 22.26
C GLY A 73 18.46 -12.01 21.11
N LEU A 74 19.70 -11.50 21.21
CA LEU A 74 20.94 -11.91 20.54
C LEU A 74 21.15 -11.51 19.04
N ILE A 75 21.91 -10.42 18.86
CA ILE A 75 23.17 -10.26 18.10
C ILE A 75 23.49 -11.50 17.21
N GLU A 76 23.56 -11.44 15.87
CA GLU A 76 24.41 -10.61 15.01
C GLU A 76 23.90 -10.72 13.55
N GLN A 77 23.92 -9.65 12.76
CA GLN A 77 23.80 -9.76 11.30
C GLN A 77 25.21 -9.75 10.70
N VAL A 78 25.60 -10.87 10.07
CA VAL A 78 26.85 -10.94 9.31
C VAL A 78 26.70 -10.13 8.02
N GLY A 79 27.65 -9.24 7.74
CA GLY A 79 27.66 -8.46 6.52
C GLY A 79 27.83 -9.36 5.28
N SER A 80 27.00 -9.16 4.27
CA SER A 80 27.16 -9.82 2.97
C SER A 80 28.24 -9.12 2.15
N LEU A 81 29.40 -9.76 2.01
CA LEU A 81 30.43 -9.38 1.03
C LEU A 81 29.92 -9.76 -0.36
N ASN A 82 29.26 -8.82 -1.03
CA ASN A 82 29.00 -8.95 -2.46
C ASN A 82 30.20 -8.38 -3.22
N GLU A 83 31.03 -9.25 -3.78
CA GLU A 83 32.05 -8.86 -4.76
C GLU A 83 31.43 -8.93 -6.16
N GLU A 84 31.35 -7.78 -6.84
CA GLU A 84 30.86 -7.71 -8.22
C GLU A 84 31.91 -8.33 -9.16
N SER A 85 31.49 -9.27 -10.00
CA SER A 85 32.38 -10.00 -10.92
C SER A 85 32.87 -9.10 -12.05
N PRO A 86 34.15 -9.16 -12.48
CA PRO A 86 34.67 -8.31 -13.55
C PRO A 86 33.94 -8.56 -14.86
N ARG A 87 33.51 -7.47 -15.51
CA ARG A 87 32.87 -7.51 -16.82
C ARG A 87 33.86 -8.04 -17.87
N LEU A 88 33.47 -9.10 -18.57
CA LEU A 88 34.13 -9.58 -19.80
C LEU A 88 33.84 -8.63 -20.97
#